data_AF-A0AAV4JMY1-F1
#
_entry.id   AF-A0AAV4JMY1-F1
#
_cell.length_a   1.000
_cell.length_b   1.000
_cell.length_c   1.000
_cell.angle_alpha   90.00
_cell.angle_beta   90.00
_cell.angle_gamma   90.00
#
_symmetry.space_group_name_H-M   'P 1'
#
loop_
_entity.id
_entity.type
_entity.pdbx_description
1 polymer ?
#
loop_
_entity_poly.entity_id
_entity_poly.type
_entity_poly.pdbx_seq_one_letter_code
_entity_poly.pdbx_strand_id
1 'polypeptide(L)'
;MKCFVWSPFLYASETWTLNKNTEKRIEAMEMWIYRRMQRISWKEKVTNKKVLESVGLQRPELLLTIQRRKMKYYGHLRRHDSIQKRILEGKIGGRRSRGRRR
;
A
#
# COMPACT_ATOMS: atom_id res chain seq x y z
N MET A 1 -3.42 -15.63 -5.43
CA MET A 1 -3.31 -14.34 -4.71
C MET A 1 -3.60 -13.14 -5.61
N LYS A 2 -2.87 -12.96 -6.72
CA LYS A 2 -2.97 -11.77 -7.59
C LYS A 2 -4.40 -11.50 -8.11
N CYS A 3 -5.11 -12.51 -8.63
CA CYS A 3 -6.47 -12.28 -9.16
C CYS A 3 -7.50 -11.91 -8.08
N PHE A 4 -7.58 -12.68 -6.99
CA PHE A 4 -8.64 -12.53 -5.99
C PHE A 4 -8.37 -11.46 -4.93
N VAL A 5 -7.11 -11.29 -4.51
CA VAL A 5 -6.75 -10.34 -3.44
C VAL A 5 -6.34 -9.01 -4.05
N TRP A 6 -5.51 -9.00 -5.09
CA TRP A 6 -5.00 -7.72 -5.59
C TRP A 6 -6.05 -6.95 -6.37
N SER A 7 -6.94 -7.60 -7.11
CA SER A 7 -8.00 -6.91 -7.85
C SER A 7 -8.83 -5.97 -6.95
N PRO A 8 -9.48 -6.46 -5.87
CA PRO A 8 -10.24 -5.58 -4.97
C PRO A 8 -9.34 -4.65 -4.17
N PHE A 9 -8.12 -5.06 -3.81
CA PHE A 9 -7.22 -4.21 -3.01
C PHE A 9 -6.66 -3.02 -3.81
N LEU A 10 -6.36 -3.23 -5.09
CA LEU A 10 -5.81 -2.22 -5.97
C LEU A 10 -6.89 -1.27 -6.50
N TYR A 11 -8.16 -1.65 -6.41
CA TYR A 11 -9.28 -0.79 -6.77
C TYR A 11 -9.24 0.50 -5.95
N ALA A 12 -9.20 1.64 -6.63
CA ALA A 12 -9.08 2.98 -6.03
C ALA A 12 -7.90 3.20 -5.06
N SER A 13 -6.92 2.29 -4.98
CA SER A 13 -5.75 2.41 -4.08
C SER A 13 -4.90 3.67 -4.34
N GLU A 14 -5.03 4.24 -5.54
CA GLU A 14 -4.37 5.48 -5.97
C GLU A 14 -4.81 6.71 -5.15
N THR A 15 -6.04 6.70 -4.64
CA THR A 15 -6.61 7.82 -3.87
C THR A 15 -6.27 7.76 -2.37
N TRP A 16 -5.71 6.65 -1.90
CA TRP A 16 -5.45 6.45 -0.47
C TRP A 16 -4.30 7.31 0.03
N THR A 17 -4.43 7.88 1.22
CA THR A 17 -3.30 8.51 1.94
C THR A 17 -2.45 7.44 2.63
N LEU A 18 -1.25 7.19 2.10
CA LEU A 18 -0.33 6.20 2.66
C LEU A 18 0.48 6.83 3.80
N ASN A 19 0.26 6.34 5.00
CA ASN A 19 1.07 6.62 6.19
C ASN A 19 2.03 5.45 6.45
N LYS A 20 3.12 5.69 7.18
CA LYS A 20 4.06 4.61 7.57
C LYS A 20 3.38 3.44 8.28
N ASN A 21 2.35 3.71 9.08
CA ASN A 21 1.56 2.67 9.74
C ASN A 21 0.72 1.86 8.74
N THR A 22 0.12 2.49 7.72
CA THR A 22 -0.64 1.77 6.70
C THR A 22 0.28 0.94 5.82
N GLU A 23 1.46 1.45 5.45
CA GLU A 23 2.48 0.69 4.70
C GLU A 23 2.84 -0.61 5.42
N LYS A 24 3.17 -0.53 6.71
CA LYS A 24 3.48 -1.72 7.54
C LYS A 24 2.30 -2.71 7.61
N ARG A 25 1.07 -2.21 7.72
CA ARG A 25 -0.13 -3.07 7.76
C ARG A 25 -0.36 -3.79 6.43
N ILE A 26 -0.06 -3.14 5.29
CA ILE A 26 -0.17 -3.74 3.96
C ILE A 26 0.84 -4.88 3.81
N GLU A 27 2.10 -4.64 4.19
CA GLU A 27 3.15 -5.68 4.16
C GLU A 27 2.82 -6.85 5.09
N ALA A 28 2.33 -6.56 6.31
CA ALA A 28 1.91 -7.60 7.25
C ALA A 28 0.72 -8.42 6.74
N MET A 29 -0.26 -7.77 6.10
CA MET A 29 -1.40 -8.45 5.46
C MET A 29 -0.92 -9.38 4.34
N GLU A 30 -0.04 -8.90 3.47
CA GLU A 30 0.51 -9.70 2.37
C GLU A 30 1.26 -10.94 2.91
N MET A 31 2.09 -10.77 3.95
CA MET A 31 2.74 -11.89 4.63
C MET A 31 1.76 -12.87 5.28
N TRP A 32 0.69 -12.36 5.90
CA TRP A 32 -0.35 -13.19 6.51
C TRP A 32 -1.07 -14.05 5.47
N ILE A 33 -1.36 -13.50 4.29
CA ILE A 33 -1.96 -14.24 3.17
C ILE A 33 -1.01 -15.34 2.68
N TYR A 34 0.28 -15.06 2.50
CA TYR A 34 1.24 -16.08 2.08
C TYR A 34 1.35 -17.23 3.10
N ARG A 35 1.42 -16.91 4.39
CA ARG A 35 1.42 -17.94 5.45
C ARG A 35 0.16 -18.78 5.45
N ARG A 36 -1.00 -18.16 5.26
CA ARG A 36 -2.30 -18.86 5.24
C ARG A 36 -2.45 -19.75 4.01
N MET A 37 -1.98 -19.29 2.85
CA MET A 37 -1.92 -20.09 1.62
C MET A 37 -1.06 -21.34 1.78
N GLN A 38 0.07 -21.24 2.49
CA GLN A 38 0.99 -22.35 2.73
C GLN A 38 0.64 -23.16 3.99
N ARG A 39 -0.44 -22.81 4.69
CA ARG A 39 -0.88 -23.45 5.94
C ARG A 39 0.19 -23.46 7.04
N ILE A 40 1.11 -22.48 7.02
CA ILE A 40 2.20 -22.38 8.00
C ILE A 40 1.61 -21.97 9.35
N SER A 41 1.81 -22.82 10.34
CA SER A 41 1.45 -22.53 11.72
C SER A 41 2.42 -21.53 12.34
N TRP A 42 1.92 -20.72 13.28
CA TRP A 42 2.77 -19.84 14.08
C TRP A 42 3.78 -20.63 14.92
N LYS A 43 3.48 -21.89 15.26
CA LYS A 43 4.34 -22.79 16.05
C LYS A 43 5.65 -23.12 15.33
N GLU A 44 5.64 -23.15 14.00
CA GLU A 44 6.80 -23.48 13.18
C GLU A 44 7.85 -22.36 13.18
N LYS A 45 7.51 -21.16 13.66
CA LYS A 45 8.42 -19.99 13.78
C LYS A 45 9.21 -19.69 12.50
N VAL A 46 8.65 -19.99 11.33
CA VAL A 46 9.27 -19.76 10.02
C VAL A 46 9.49 -18.26 9.81
N THR A 47 10.69 -17.88 9.36
CA THR A 47 11.04 -16.48 9.08
C THR A 47 10.31 -15.94 7.85
N ASN A 48 10.02 -14.63 7.81
CA ASN A 48 9.35 -14.01 6.66
C ASN A 48 10.13 -14.19 5.35
N LYS A 49 11.47 -14.17 5.40
CA LYS A 49 12.33 -14.42 4.24
C LYS A 49 12.06 -15.79 3.63
N LYS A 50 11.98 -16.84 4.45
CA LYS A 50 11.71 -18.21 4.00
C LYS A 50 10.29 -18.38 3.43
N VAL A 51 9.31 -17.66 4.00
CA VAL A 51 7.94 -17.61 3.45
C VAL A 51 7.88 -16.91 2.08
N LEU A 52 8.69 -15.88 1.86
CA LEU A 52 8.74 -15.21 0.56
C LEU A 52 9.44 -16.09 -0.49
N GLU A 53 10.54 -16.73 -0.10
CA GLU A 53 11.29 -17.66 -0.94
C GLU A 53 10.44 -18.85 -1.40
N SER A 54 9.60 -19.40 -0.52
CA SER A 54 8.68 -20.49 -0.88
C SER A 54 7.56 -20.07 -1.85
N VAL A 55 7.30 -18.76 -2.02
CA VAL A 55 6.40 -18.21 -3.04
C VAL A 55 7.18 -17.72 -4.28
N GLY A 56 8.51 -17.84 -4.29
CA GLY A 56 9.37 -17.37 -5.38
C GLY A 56 9.53 -15.85 -5.42
N LEU A 57 9.33 -15.16 -4.29
CA LEU A 57 9.44 -13.71 -4.16
C LEU A 57 10.60 -13.36 -3.23
N GLN A 58 11.27 -12.23 -3.49
CA GLN A 58 12.28 -11.69 -2.56
C GLN A 58 11.72 -10.64 -1.61
N ARG A 59 10.60 -9.99 -1.99
CA ARG A 59 9.95 -8.93 -1.22
C ARG A 59 8.44 -8.90 -1.49
N PRO A 60 7.64 -8.35 -0.56
CA PRO A 60 6.22 -8.09 -0.80
C PRO A 60 6.05 -7.15 -2.02
N GLU A 61 5.14 -7.48 -2.93
CA GLU A 61 4.96 -6.74 -4.20
C GLU A 61 3.77 -5.77 -4.17
N LEU A 62 2.82 -5.95 -3.25
CA LEU A 62 1.56 -5.23 -3.25
C LEU A 62 1.77 -3.74 -2.99
N LEU A 63 2.56 -3.40 -1.97
CA LEU A 63 2.86 -2.01 -1.62
C LEU A 63 3.57 -1.27 -2.77
N LEU A 64 4.56 -1.92 -3.39
CA LEU A 64 5.28 -1.36 -4.54
C LEU A 64 4.36 -1.11 -5.73
N THR A 65 3.41 -2.02 -5.97
CA THR A 65 2.41 -1.88 -7.03
C THR A 65 1.50 -0.68 -6.79
N ILE A 66 1.05 -0.48 -5.54
CA ILE A 66 0.21 0.67 -5.17
C ILE A 66 0.99 1.98 -5.32
N GLN A 67 2.22 2.04 -4.83
CA GLN A 67 3.07 3.22 -4.96
C GLN A 67 3.29 3.57 -6.44
N ARG A 68 3.57 2.58 -7.30
CA ARG A 68 3.74 2.78 -8.75
C ARG A 68 2.46 3.30 -9.40
N ARG A 69 1.30 2.72 -9.08
CA ARG A 69 -0.01 3.20 -9.59
C ARG A 69 -0.30 4.62 -9.16
N LYS A 70 -0.06 4.93 -7.89
CA LYS A 70 -0.24 6.28 -7.34
C LYS A 70 0.65 7.31 -8.04
N MET A 71 1.91 6.98 -8.31
CA MET A 71 2.81 7.85 -9.08
C MET A 71 2.37 8.02 -10.54
N LYS A 72 1.87 6.94 -11.18
CA LYS A 72 1.32 7.01 -12.54
C LYS A 72 0.07 7.90 -12.59
N TYR A 73 -0.83 7.75 -11.62
CA TYR A 73 -2.02 8.58 -11.47
C TYR A 73 -1.66 10.05 -11.21
N TYR A 74 -0.70 10.31 -10.34
CA TYR A 74 -0.17 11.66 -10.11
C TYR A 74 0.38 12.28 -11.41
N GLY A 75 1.19 11.52 -12.17
CA GLY A 75 1.70 11.96 -13.46
C GLY A 75 0.61 12.20 -14.51
N HIS A 76 -0.53 11.51 -14.42
CA HIS A 76 -1.71 11.79 -15.24
C HIS A 76 -2.42 13.08 -14.80
N LEU A 77 -2.66 13.26 -13.49
CA LEU A 77 -3.24 14.48 -12.94
C LEU A 77 -2.41 15.71 -13.29
N ARG A 78 -1.08 15.62 -13.26
CA ARG A 78 -0.21 16.77 -13.56
C ARG A 78 -0.33 17.25 -15.01
N ARG A 79 -0.63 16.35 -15.96
CA ARG A 79 -0.75 16.65 -17.40
C ARG A 79 -2.06 17.34 -17.77
N HIS A 80 -3.12 17.19 -16.98
CA HIS A 80 -4.43 17.79 -17.24
C HIS A 80 -4.78 18.83 -16.18
N ASP A 81 -5.34 19.97 -16.56
CA ASP A 81 -5.77 20.98 -15.60
C ASP A 81 -7.14 20.65 -15.02
N SER A 82 -7.14 19.72 -14.07
CA SER A 82 -8.35 19.17 -13.44
C SER A 82 -8.51 19.66 -12.00
N ILE A 83 -9.73 19.62 -11.47
CA ILE A 83 -9.99 20.02 -10.07
C ILE A 83 -9.18 19.17 -9.09
N GLN A 84 -8.96 17.89 -9.41
CA GLN A 84 -8.17 16.95 -8.61
C GLN A 84 -6.71 17.39 -8.50
N LYS A 85 -6.12 17.88 -9.59
CA LYS A 85 -4.77 18.49 -9.58
C LYS A 85 -4.73 19.69 -8.65
N ARG A 86 -5.70 20.60 -8.78
CA ARG A 86 -5.78 21.81 -7.94
C ARG A 86 -5.97 21.48 -6.45
N ILE A 87 -6.70 20.42 -6.12
CA ILE A 87 -6.85 19.93 -4.73
C ILE A 87 -5.53 19.35 -4.21
N LEU A 88 -4.80 18.61 -5.05
CA LEU A 88 -3.58 17.91 -4.64
C LEU A 88 -2.37 18.85 -4.51
N GLU A 89 -2.23 19.80 -5.43
CA GLU A 89 -1.14 20.80 -5.44
C GLU A 89 -1.49 22.05 -4.63
N GLY A 90 -2.78 22.29 -4.40
CA GLY A 90 -3.30 23.44 -3.68
C GLY A 90 -2.80 23.48 -2.25
N LYS A 91 -2.13 24.59 -1.90
CA LYS A 91 -1.83 24.93 -0.51
C LYS A 91 -2.94 25.83 0.01
N ILE A 92 -3.62 25.40 1.07
CA ILE A 92 -4.55 26.25 1.80
C ILE A 92 -3.72 27.16 2.70
N GLY A 93 -3.86 28.48 2.55
CA GLY A 93 -3.23 29.45 3.42
C GLY A 93 -3.79 29.37 4.84
N GLY A 94 -2.92 29.32 5.85
CA GLY A 94 -3.30 29.27 7.25
C GLY A 94 -2.41 28.35 8.09
N ARG A 95 -2.44 28.54 9.41
CA ARG A 95 -1.72 27.68 10.37
C ARG A 95 -2.69 26.59 10.85
N ARG A 96 -2.35 25.31 10.67
CA ARG A 96 -3.13 24.23 11.28
C ARG A 96 -3.09 24.39 12.81
N SER A 97 -4.23 24.23 13.47
CA SER A 97 -4.31 24.23 14.93
C SER A 97 -3.47 23.10 15.51
N ARG A 98 -2.93 23.31 16.71
CA ARG A 98 -2.17 22.29 17.42
C ARG A 98 -3.09 21.09 17.67
N GLY A 99 -2.76 19.95 17.08
CA GLY A 99 -3.54 18.72 17.24
C GLY A 99 -3.56 18.23 18.69
N ARG A 100 -4.55 17.40 19.02
CA ARG A 100 -4.68 16.75 20.33
C ARG A 100 -3.44 15.89 20.62
N ARG A 101 -2.87 16.02 21.81
CA ARG A 101 -1.74 15.21 22.27
C ARG A 101 -2.16 13.73 22.27
N ARG A 102 -1.36 12.87 21.64
CA ARG A 102 -1.51 11.41 21.70
C ARG A 102 -0.77 10.88 22.92
#